data_AF-A0AA91HH57-F1
#
_entry.id   AF-A0AA91HH57-F1
#
_cell.length_a   1.000
_cell.length_b   1.000
_cell.length_c   1.000
_cell.angle_alpha   90.00
_cell.angle_beta   90.00
_cell.angle_gamma   90.00
#
_symmetry.space_group_name_H-M   'P 1'
#
loop_
_entity.id
_entity.type
_entity.pdbx_description
1 polymer ?
#
loop_
_entity_poly.entity_id
_entity_poly.type
_entity_poly.pdbx_seq_one_letter_code
_entity_poly.pdbx_strand_id
1 'polypeptide(L)'
;MPILFANGFAPIYNLIRTFFADGYTFFQSCATIAFPSIIAYYKIRESFAEVQQDQMYSQKTKGVLVALAIIFLAKPIVEVIGNYFNK
;
A
#
# COMPACT_ATOMS: atom_id res chain seq x y z
N MET A 1 -37.25 17.60 -11.13
CA MET A 1 -36.28 16.81 -11.92
C MET A 1 -35.04 16.45 -11.09
N PRO A 2 -35.08 15.48 -10.16
CA PRO A 2 -33.90 15.01 -9.43
C PRO A 2 -33.23 13.76 -10.05
N ILE A 3 -33.88 13.09 -11.01
CA ILE A 3 -33.51 11.75 -11.49
C ILE A 3 -32.38 11.77 -12.54
N LEU A 4 -32.07 12.93 -13.14
CA LEU A 4 -31.01 13.08 -14.14
C LEU A 4 -29.59 13.10 -13.53
N PHE A 5 -29.42 13.65 -12.33
CA PHE A 5 -28.11 13.69 -11.66
C PHE A 5 -27.77 12.36 -10.95
N ALA A 6 -28.79 11.61 -10.51
CA ALA A 6 -28.60 10.30 -9.89
C ALA A 6 -28.14 9.23 -10.89
N ASN A 7 -28.55 9.30 -12.16
CA ASN A 7 -28.21 8.29 -13.18
C ASN A 7 -27.03 8.69 -14.09
N GLY A 8 -26.68 9.98 -14.17
CA GLY A 8 -25.55 10.45 -14.99
C GLY A 8 -24.19 10.40 -14.27
N PHE A 9 -24.17 10.63 -12.96
CA PHE A 9 -22.92 10.67 -12.17
C PHE A 9 -22.54 9.33 -11.55
N ALA A 10 -23.52 8.45 -11.31
CA ALA A 10 -23.31 7.09 -10.84
C ALA A 10 -22.36 6.24 -11.72
N PRO A 11 -22.47 6.24 -13.06
CA PRO A 11 -21.53 5.48 -13.90
C PRO A 11 -20.10 6.03 -13.82
N ILE A 12 -19.93 7.36 -13.76
CA ILE A 12 -18.60 8.00 -13.61
C ILE A 12 -18.01 7.68 -12.24
N TYR A 13 -18.81 7.77 -11.18
CA TYR A 13 -18.41 7.43 -9.81
C TYR A 13 -17.98 5.95 -9.69
N ASN A 14 -18.75 5.03 -10.27
CA ASN A 14 -18.41 3.60 -10.27
C ASN A 14 -17.12 3.33 -11.06
N LEU A 15 -16.90 4.03 -12.18
CA LEU A 15 -15.67 3.91 -12.95
C LEU A 15 -14.45 4.40 -12.14
N ILE A 16 -14.56 5.57 -11.51
CA ILE A 16 -13.50 6.16 -10.68
C ILE A 16 -13.21 5.26 -9.47
N ARG A 17 -14.24 4.75 -8.81
CA ARG A 17 -14.11 3.83 -7.68
C ARG A 17 -13.35 2.56 -8.07
N THR A 18 -13.71 1.97 -9.21
CA THR A 18 -13.04 0.76 -9.71
C THR A 18 -11.60 1.06 -10.13
N PHE A 19 -11.36 2.21 -10.76
CA PHE A 19 -10.01 2.66 -11.11
C PHE A 19 -9.09 2.82 -9.89
N PHE A 20 -9.58 3.39 -8.78
CA PHE A 20 -8.79 3.49 -7.55
C PHE A 20 -8.58 2.12 -6.88
N ALA A 21 -9.56 1.21 -6.95
CA ALA A 21 -9.42 -0.15 -6.42
C ALA A 21 -8.37 -0.96 -7.21
N ASP A 22 -8.39 -0.85 -8.53
CA ASP A 22 -7.42 -1.51 -9.43
C ASP A 22 -6.03 -0.87 -9.29
N GLY A 23 -5.96 0.46 -9.26
CA GLY A 23 -4.72 1.21 -9.05
C GLY A 23 -4.06 0.87 -7.71
N TYR A 24 -4.84 0.77 -6.63
CA TYR A 24 -4.33 0.31 -5.34
C TYR A 24 -3.77 -1.12 -5.42
N THR A 25 -4.49 -2.04 -6.06
CA THR A 25 -4.05 -3.43 -6.23
C THR A 25 -2.75 -3.51 -7.05
N PHE A 26 -2.61 -2.65 -8.06
CA PHE A 26 -1.39 -2.49 -8.85
C PHE A 26 -0.21 -2.01 -8.00
N PHE A 27 -0.37 -0.91 -7.24
CA PHE A 27 0.70 -0.39 -6.37
C PHE A 27 1.09 -1.40 -5.28
N GLN A 28 0.11 -2.10 -4.71
CA GLN A 28 0.34 -3.15 -3.73
C GLN A 28 1.15 -4.30 -4.35
N SER A 29 0.80 -4.72 -5.58
CA SER A 29 1.51 -5.78 -6.32
C SER A 29 2.95 -5.38 -6.62
N CYS A 30 3.19 -4.14 -7.07
CA CYS A 30 4.54 -3.60 -7.27
C CYS A 30 5.32 -3.56 -5.94
N ALA A 31 4.67 -3.14 -4.85
CA ALA A 31 5.30 -3.08 -3.53
C ALA A 31 5.72 -4.47 -3.02
N THR A 32 4.90 -5.51 -3.24
CA THR A 32 5.25 -6.90 -2.90
C THR A 32 6.48 -7.45 -3.62
N ILE A 33 6.88 -6.87 -4.74
CA ILE A 33 8.07 -7.33 -5.46
C ILE A 33 9.26 -6.45 -5.07
N ALA A 34 9.12 -5.13 -5.15
CA ALA A 34 10.22 -4.19 -4.94
C ALA A 34 10.74 -4.20 -3.48
N PHE A 35 9.85 -4.21 -2.49
CA PHE A 35 10.25 -4.10 -1.09
C PHE A 35 10.99 -5.34 -0.58
N PRO A 36 10.56 -6.59 -0.88
CA PRO A 36 11.36 -7.77 -0.55
C PRO A 36 12.74 -7.80 -1.20
N SER A 37 12.88 -7.30 -2.43
CA SER A 37 14.20 -7.16 -3.08
C SER A 37 15.11 -6.18 -2.34
N ILE A 38 14.56 -5.05 -1.88
CA ILE A 38 15.30 -4.06 -1.08
C ILE A 38 15.67 -4.62 0.30
N ILE A 39 14.78 -5.36 0.94
CA ILE A 39 15.03 -6.05 2.22
C ILE A 39 16.16 -7.07 2.05
N ALA A 40 16.08 -7.91 1.02
CA ALA A 40 17.12 -8.90 0.71
C ALA A 40 18.47 -8.22 0.46
N TYR A 41 18.49 -7.10 -0.28
CA TYR A 41 19.70 -6.32 -0.51
C TYR A 41 20.32 -5.82 0.81
N TYR A 42 19.52 -5.23 1.70
CA TYR A 42 20.04 -4.75 2.99
C TYR A 42 20.50 -5.89 3.89
N LYS A 43 19.79 -7.02 3.93
CA LYS A 43 20.19 -8.19 4.72
C LYS A 43 21.45 -8.88 4.22
N ILE A 44 21.64 -8.94 2.90
CA ILE A 44 22.88 -9.44 2.32
C ILE A 44 24.04 -8.54 2.74
N ARG A 45 23.88 -7.22 2.68
CA ARG A 45 24.90 -6.25 3.12
C ARG A 45 25.16 -6.34 4.62
N GLU A 46 24.12 -6.50 5.43
CA GLU A 46 24.17 -6.72 6.88
C GLU A 46 25.05 -7.94 7.22
N SER A 47 24.89 -9.04 6.49
CA SER A 47 25.62 -10.30 6.71
C SER A 47 27.15 -10.21 6.51
N PHE A 48 27.64 -9.18 5.81
CA PHE A 48 29.06 -8.96 5.53
C PHE A 48 29.61 -7.67 6.17
N ALA A 49 28.82 -6.98 6.98
CA ALA A 49 29.15 -5.66 7.51
C ALA A 49 29.69 -5.73 8.94
N GLU A 50 30.52 -4.75 9.30
CA GLU A 50 30.99 -4.57 10.68
C GLU A 50 29.84 -4.12 11.61
N VAL A 51 29.99 -4.32 12.92
CA VAL A 51 28.93 -4.19 13.95
C VAL A 51 28.17 -2.84 13.90
N GLN A 52 28.82 -1.73 13.55
CA GLN A 52 28.13 -0.43 13.39
C GLN A 52 27.27 -0.37 12.11
N GLN A 53 27.77 -0.93 11.01
CA GLN A 53 27.05 -0.94 9.74
C GLN A 53 25.91 -1.95 9.75
N ASP A 54 26.08 -3.07 10.47
CA ASP A 54 25.04 -4.07 10.76
C ASP A 54 23.81 -3.41 11.42
N GLN A 55 24.01 -2.65 12.51
CA GLN A 55 22.92 -1.92 13.17
C GLN A 55 22.23 -0.90 12.24
N MET A 56 22.98 -0.23 11.37
CA MET A 56 22.42 0.72 10.39
C MET A 56 21.54 0.00 9.34
N TYR A 57 22.01 -1.10 8.76
CA TYR A 57 21.25 -1.85 7.75
C TYR A 57 20.01 -2.53 8.34
N SER A 58 20.10 -3.00 9.59
CA SER A 58 18.96 -3.52 10.34
C SER A 58 17.87 -2.45 10.52
N GLN A 59 18.25 -1.23 10.87
CA GLN A 59 17.29 -0.12 11.03
C GLN A 59 16.66 0.33 9.71
N LYS A 60 17.43 0.34 8.61
CA LYS A 60 16.90 0.59 7.25
C LYS A 60 15.89 -0.49 6.85
N THR A 61 16.18 -1.76 7.12
CA THR A 61 15.27 -2.88 6.85
C THR A 61 13.97 -2.75 7.64
N LYS A 62 14.02 -2.36 8.92
CA LYS A 62 12.82 -2.10 9.73
C LYS A 62 11.97 -0.98 9.14
N GLY A 63 12.59 0.11 8.66
CA GLY A 63 11.86 1.20 8.01
C GLY A 63 11.11 0.74 6.76
N VAL A 64 11.75 -0.08 5.93
CA VAL A 64 11.15 -0.66 4.72
C VAL A 64 9.98 -1.60 5.07
N LEU A 65 10.11 -2.39 6.14
CA LEU A 65 9.04 -3.26 6.64
C LEU A 65 7.84 -2.48 7.17
N VAL A 66 8.06 -1.39 7.91
CA VAL A 66 6.97 -0.53 8.40
C VAL A 66 6.22 0.13 7.24
N ALA A 67 6.95 0.63 6.23
CA ALA A 67 6.34 1.19 5.03
C ALA A 67 5.50 0.14 4.28
N LEU A 68 5.99 -1.09 4.15
CA LEU A 68 5.23 -2.20 3.56
C LEU A 68 3.95 -2.47 4.36
N ALA A 69 4.04 -2.54 5.69
CA ALA A 69 2.89 -2.78 6.55
C ALA A 69 1.81 -1.71 6.38
N ILE A 70 2.19 -0.43 6.29
CA ILE A 70 1.23 0.68 6.05
C ILE A 70 0.55 0.52 4.69
N ILE A 71 1.31 0.22 3.63
CA ILE A 71 0.75 -0.02 2.29
C ILE A 71 -0.26 -1.16 2.33
N PHE A 72 0.01 -2.24 3.06
CA PHE A 72 -0.92 -3.37 3.18
C PHE A 72 -2.14 -3.07 4.06
N LEU A 73 -1.98 -2.27 5.11
CA LEU A 73 -3.05 -1.92 6.05
C LEU A 73 -3.98 -0.81 5.52
N ALA A 74 -3.56 -0.04 4.52
CA ALA A 74 -4.35 1.06 3.97
C ALA A 74 -5.72 0.60 3.44
N LYS A 75 -5.80 -0.47 2.63
CA LYS A 75 -7.07 -1.02 2.13
C LYS A 75 -8.02 -1.51 3.22
N PRO A 76 -7.62 -2.39 4.16
CA PRO A 76 -8.53 -2.82 5.20
C PRO A 76 -8.99 -1.66 6.09
N ILE A 77 -8.14 -0.66 6.36
CA ILE A 77 -8.56 0.55 7.08
C ILE A 77 -9.65 1.31 6.31
N VAL A 78 -9.46 1.56 5.02
CA VAL A 78 -10.44 2.27 4.18
C VAL A 78 -11.75 1.48 4.05
N GLU A 79 -11.68 0.16 3.91
CA GLU A 79 -12.85 -0.72 3.86
C GLU A 79 -13.63 -0.71 5.18
N VAL A 80 -12.94 -0.84 6.31
CA VAL A 80 -13.55 -0.79 7.65
C VAL A 80 -14.22 0.56 7.87
N ILE A 81 -13.51 1.66 7.62
CA ILE A 81 -14.04 3.03 7.73
C ILE A 81 -15.25 3.21 6.80
N GLY A 82 -15.13 2.82 5.53
CA GLY A 82 -16.22 2.91 4.55
C GLY A 82 -17.46 2.15 4.98
N ASN A 83 -17.32 0.98 5.61
CA ASN A 83 -18.44 0.21 6.14
C ASN A 83 -19.12 0.88 7.34
N TYR A 84 -18.38 1.65 8.15
CA TYR A 84 -18.96 2.43 9.24
C TYR A 84 -19.69 3.69 8.77
N PHE A 85 -19.22 4.33 7.68
CA PHE A 85 -19.81 5.56 7.13
C PHE A 85 -20.90 5.34 6.06
N ASN A 86 -20.99 4.15 5.46
CA ASN A 86 -22.09 3.75 4.57
C ASN A 86 -23.30 3.17 5.33
N LYS A 87 -23.40 3.43 6.65
CA LYS A 87 -24.63 3.23 7.42
C LYS A 87 -25.50 4.48 7.39
#